data_AF-A0A7V0LQK0-F1
#
_entry.id   AF-A0A7V0LQK0-F1
#
_cell.length_a   1.000
_cell.length_b   1.000
_cell.length_c   1.000
_cell.angle_alpha   90.00
_cell.angle_beta   90.00
_cell.angle_gamma   90.00
#
_symmetry.space_group_name_H-M   'P 1'
#
loop_
_entity.id
_entity.type
_entity.pdbx_description
1 polymer ?
#
loop_
_entity_poly.entity_id
_entity_poly.type
_entity_poly.pdbx_seq_one_letter_code
_entity_poly.pdbx_strand_id
1 'polypeptide(L)'
;HRSLEAATILSEREIEATAVDLRTVSPLDRNLIVEMAAKTAKVVVVDEDYEAFGLSGEIAAVPAESGLKVSFRRVATNTQIPYSR
;
A
#
# COMPACT_ATOMS: atom_id res chain seq x y z
N HIS A 1 2.88 -11.93 -0.15
CA HIS A 1 4.25 -12.49 -0.32
C HIS A 1 5.12 -11.60 -1.21
N ARG A 2 4.63 -11.13 -2.38
CA ARG A 2 5.39 -10.21 -3.27
C ARG A 2 5.96 -8.97 -2.58
N SER A 3 5.22 -8.34 -1.68
CA SER A 3 5.72 -7.17 -0.94
C SER A 3 6.88 -7.51 0.01
N LEU A 4 6.94 -8.74 0.55
CA LEU A 4 8.07 -9.19 1.37
C LEU A 4 9.31 -9.46 0.49
N GLU A 5 9.13 -10.08 -0.67
CA GLU A 5 10.22 -10.26 -1.65
C GLU A 5 10.79 -8.91 -2.09
N ALA A 6 9.94 -7.94 -2.38
CA ALA A 6 10.35 -6.58 -2.71
C ALA A 6 11.11 -5.91 -1.56
N ALA A 7 10.67 -6.09 -0.31
CA ALA A 7 11.38 -5.58 0.87
C ALA A 7 12.78 -6.19 1.01
N THR A 8 12.95 -7.49 0.74
CA THR A 8 14.27 -8.14 0.72
C THR A 8 15.18 -7.53 -0.34
N ILE A 9 14.70 -7.33 -1.57
CA ILE A 9 15.48 -6.72 -2.66
C ILE A 9 15.85 -5.26 -2.33
N LEU A 10 14.97 -4.52 -1.67
CA LEU A 10 15.25 -3.15 -1.23
C LEU A 10 16.33 -3.12 -0.14
N SER A 11 16.34 -4.09 0.77
CA SER A 11 17.35 -4.22 1.82
C SER A 11 18.76 -4.42 1.26
N GLU A 12 18.91 -5.17 0.16
CA GLU A 12 20.19 -5.31 -0.58
C GLU A 12 20.72 -3.97 -1.13
N ARG A 13 19.85 -2.97 -1.23
CA ARG A 13 20.16 -1.60 -1.67
C ARG A 13 20.16 -0.60 -0.52
N GLU A 14 20.24 -1.08 0.72
CA GLU A 14 20.23 -0.28 1.95
C GLU A 14 18.93 0.54 2.13
N ILE A 15 17.82 0.07 1.56
CA ILE A 15 16.49 0.68 1.71
C ILE A 15 15.63 -0.24 2.58
N GLU A 16 15.29 0.22 3.78
CA GLU A 16 14.38 -0.48 4.67
C GLU A 16 12.92 -0.25 4.27
N ALA A 17 12.14 -1.34 4.14
CA ALA A 17 10.71 -1.28 3.84
C ALA A 17 9.93 -2.24 4.74
N THR A 18 8.88 -1.72 5.37
CA THR A 18 7.97 -2.52 6.20
C THR A 18 6.76 -2.96 5.38
N ALA A 19 6.57 -4.26 5.20
CA ALA A 19 5.37 -4.81 4.61
C ALA A 19 4.26 -4.90 5.65
N VAL A 20 3.15 -4.17 5.43
CA VAL A 20 1.96 -4.21 6.27
C VAL A 20 0.88 -5.01 5.56
N ASP A 21 0.42 -6.08 6.20
CA ASP A 21 -0.74 -6.84 5.76
C ASP A 21 -1.98 -6.32 6.50
N LEU A 22 -2.96 -5.80 5.75
CA LEU A 22 -4.15 -5.18 6.32
C LEU A 22 -5.09 -6.18 6.97
N ARG A 23 -5.12 -7.44 6.50
CA ARG A 23 -5.98 -8.56 6.94
C ARG A 23 -7.51 -8.35 6.88
N THR A 24 -8.00 -7.17 7.27
CA THR A 24 -9.40 -6.79 7.36
C THR A 24 -9.62 -5.48 6.61
N VAL A 25 -10.54 -5.50 5.64
CA VAL A 25 -10.91 -4.30 4.86
C VAL A 25 -12.00 -3.49 5.58
N SER A 26 -12.89 -4.17 6.30
CA SER A 26 -13.96 -3.52 7.05
C SER A 26 -14.18 -4.21 8.40
N PRO A 27 -13.91 -3.52 9.53
CA PRO A 27 -13.34 -2.17 9.60
C PRO A 27 -11.85 -2.14 9.20
N LEU A 28 -11.46 -1.13 8.42
CA LEU A 28 -10.06 -0.87 8.08
C LEU A 28 -9.31 -0.36 9.33
N ASP A 29 -8.12 -0.91 9.59
CA ASP A 29 -7.25 -0.41 10.66
C ASP A 29 -6.55 0.89 10.24
N ARG A 30 -7.31 1.99 10.32
CA ARG A 30 -6.83 3.34 9.98
C ARG A 30 -5.65 3.77 10.87
N ASN A 31 -5.65 3.36 12.14
CA ASN A 31 -4.62 3.75 13.10
C ASN A 31 -3.26 3.16 12.72
N LEU A 32 -3.23 1.88 12.36
CA LEU A 32 -2.01 1.22 11.89
C LEU A 32 -1.45 1.93 10.64
N ILE A 33 -2.31 2.27 9.68
CA ILE A 33 -1.89 2.96 8.45
C ILE A 33 -1.26 4.32 8.79
N VAL A 34 -1.90 5.13 9.63
CA VAL A 34 -1.39 6.44 10.05
C VAL A 34 -0.06 6.29 10.80
N GLU A 35 0.04 5.34 11.73
CA GLU A 35 1.26 5.10 12.51
C GLU A 35 2.45 4.76 11.60
N MET A 36 2.26 3.82 10.65
CA MET A 36 3.33 3.42 9.74
C MET A 36 3.69 4.54 8.76
N ALA A 37 2.69 5.23 8.22
CA ALA A 37 2.89 6.36 7.33
C ALA A 37 3.66 7.50 7.98
N ALA A 38 3.43 7.78 9.27
CA ALA A 38 4.14 8.79 10.03
C ALA A 38 5.64 8.46 10.21
N LYS A 39 6.01 7.18 10.28
CA LYS A 39 7.42 6.75 10.45
C LYS A 39 8.28 7.00 9.21
N THR A 40 7.73 6.80 8.01
CA THR A 40 8.52 6.82 6.77
C THR A 40 8.21 7.99 5.84
N ALA A 41 7.04 8.62 6.00
CA ALA A 41 6.45 9.59 5.06
C ALA A 41 6.36 9.08 3.60
N LYS A 42 6.50 7.77 3.38
CA LYS A 42 6.49 7.12 2.06
C LYS A 42 5.62 5.87 2.14
N VAL A 43 4.58 5.83 1.31
CA VAL A 43 3.60 4.75 1.30
C VAL A 43 3.46 4.22 -0.12
N VAL A 44 3.61 2.90 -0.26
CA VAL A 44 3.31 2.17 -1.50
C VAL A 44 2.23 1.13 -1.17
N VAL A 45 1.09 1.23 -1.84
CA VAL A 45 0.03 0.21 -1.73
C VAL A 45 0.16 -0.76 -2.90
N VAL A 46 0.14 -2.05 -2.59
CA VAL A 46 0.10 -3.13 -3.58
C VAL A 46 -1.29 -3.74 -3.54
N ASP A 47 -1.97 -3.72 -4.66
CA ASP A 47 -3.35 -4.19 -4.81
C ASP A 47 -3.43 -4.99 -6.12
N GLU A 48 -4.05 -6.15 -6.11
CA GLU A 48 -4.18 -6.99 -7.33
C GLU A 48 -5.34 -6.50 -8.21
N ASP A 49 -6.29 -5.76 -7.61
CA ASP A 49 -7.44 -5.19 -8.30
C ASP A 49 -7.07 -3.93 -9.10
N TYR A 50 -8.09 -3.34 -9.71
CA TYR A 50 -7.95 -2.14 -10.51
C TYR A 50 -7.42 -0.96 -9.71
N GLU A 51 -6.52 -0.18 -10.31
CA GLU A 51 -6.00 1.06 -9.72
C GLU A 51 -7.14 2.06 -9.43
N ALA A 52 -8.11 2.13 -10.33
CA ALA A 52 -9.28 2.98 -10.19
C ALA A 52 -10.38 2.25 -9.39
N PHE A 53 -11.04 2.98 -8.49
CA PHE A 53 -12.20 2.52 -7.72
C PHE A 53 -11.93 1.32 -6.78
N GLY A 54 -10.66 0.96 -6.55
CA GLY A 54 -10.25 -0.08 -5.60
C GLY A 54 -9.95 0.42 -4.19
N LEU A 55 -9.60 -0.51 -3.29
CA LEU A 55 -9.28 -0.24 -1.88
C LEU A 55 -8.09 0.71 -1.71
N SER A 56 -7.15 0.66 -2.64
CA SER A 56 -5.98 1.53 -2.63
C SER A 56 -6.30 3.03 -2.59
N GLY A 57 -7.49 3.46 -3.07
CA GLY A 57 -7.96 4.84 -2.93
C GLY A 57 -8.32 5.21 -1.49
N GLU A 58 -9.00 4.33 -0.78
CA GLU A 58 -9.33 4.53 0.64
C GLU A 58 -8.07 4.58 1.51
N ILE A 59 -7.09 3.70 1.23
CA ILE A 59 -5.80 3.70 1.93
C ILE A 59 -5.04 5.02 1.68
N ALA A 60 -5.17 5.62 0.49
CA ALA A 60 -4.57 6.92 0.18
C ALA A 60 -5.23 8.06 0.98
N ALA A 61 -6.54 7.99 1.19
CA ALA A 61 -7.31 9.00 1.91
C ALA A 61 -6.95 9.04 3.40
N VAL A 62 -6.75 7.89 4.04
CA VAL A 62 -6.45 7.79 5.48
C VAL A 62 -5.32 8.72 5.97
N PRO A 63 -4.08 8.68 5.41
CA PRO A 63 -3.01 9.59 5.83
C PRO A 63 -3.24 11.03 5.38
N ALA A 64 -3.96 11.26 4.28
CA ALA A 64 -4.29 12.61 3.83
C ALA A 64 -5.28 13.30 4.79
N GLU A 65 -6.31 12.58 5.24
CA GLU A 65 -7.32 13.05 6.19
C GLU A 65 -6.75 13.23 7.60
N SER A 66 -5.72 12.47 7.98
CA SER A 66 -5.03 12.65 9.26
C SER A 66 -4.08 13.86 9.30
N GLY A 67 -3.89 14.55 8.17
CA GLY A 67 -3.02 15.72 8.04
C GLY A 67 -1.55 15.38 7.81
N LEU A 68 -1.19 14.11 7.60
CA LEU A 68 0.16 13.71 7.26
C LEU A 68 0.50 14.07 5.82
N LYS A 69 1.72 14.60 5.60
CA LYS A 69 2.28 14.76 4.26
C LYS A 69 3.06 13.51 3.90
N VAL A 70 2.52 12.70 3.00
CA VAL A 70 3.13 11.44 2.56
C VAL A 70 3.34 11.42 1.05
N SER A 71 4.46 10.85 0.61
CA SER A 71 4.64 10.47 -0.79
C SER A 71 3.93 9.14 -1.02
N PHE A 72 2.85 9.17 -1.80
CA PHE A 72 2.00 8.00 -2.05
C PHE A 72 2.15 7.46 -3.48
N ARG A 73 2.27 6.13 -3.61
CA ARG A 73 2.26 5.39 -4.88
C ARG A 73 1.45 4.11 -4.74
N ARG A 74 1.01 3.58 -5.88
CA ARG A 74 0.25 2.33 -5.97
C ARG A 74 0.81 1.44 -7.05
N VAL A 75 0.80 0.14 -6.80
CA VAL A 75 1.05 -0.91 -7.79
C VAL A 75 -0.25 -1.69 -7.88
N ALA A 76 -0.98 -1.49 -8.98
CA ALA A 76 -2.30 -2.04 -9.20
C ALA A 76 -2.56 -2.31 -10.68
N THR A 77 -3.60 -3.07 -10.98
CA THR A 77 -3.97 -3.42 -12.35
C THR A 77 -4.56 -2.21 -13.07
N ASN A 78 -4.00 -1.84 -14.22
CA ASN A 78 -4.46 -0.71 -15.04
C ASN A 78 -5.04 -1.14 -16.40
N THR A 79 -5.10 -2.44 -16.65
CA THR A 79 -5.67 -3.07 -17.84
C THR A 79 -6.75 -4.07 -17.45
N GLN A 80 -7.48 -4.60 -18.41
CA GLN A 80 -8.42 -5.68 -18.14
C GLN A 80 -7.73 -6.89 -17.49
N ILE A 81 -8.30 -7.39 -16.39
CA ILE A 81 -7.82 -8.62 -15.74
C ILE A 81 -8.02 -9.79 -16.73
N PRO A 82 -6.95 -10.54 -17.06
CA PRO A 82 -7.04 -11.63 -18.02
C PRO A 82 -7.88 -12.78 -17.46
N TYR A 83 -8.77 -13.32 -18.29
CA TYR A 83 -9.47 -14.57 -17.99
C TYR A 83 -8.59 -15.75 -18.40
N SER A 84 -8.22 -16.60 -17.45
CA SER A 84 -7.57 -17.88 -17.76
C SER A 84 -8.63 -18.90 -18.16
N ARG A 85 -8.54 -19.42 -19.38
CA ARG A 85 -9.20 -20.70 -19.73
C ARG A 85 -8.37 -21.86 -19.21
#